data_AF-U5YDJ5-F1
#
_entry.id   AF-U5YDJ5-F1
#
_cell.length_a   1.000
_cell.length_b   1.000
_cell.length_c   1.000
_cell.angle_alpha   90.00
_cell.angle_beta   90.00
_cell.angle_gamma   90.00
#
_symmetry.space_group_name_H-M   'P 1'
#
loop_
_entity.id
_entity.type
_entity.pdbx_description
1 polymer ?
#
loop_
_entity_poly.entity_id
_entity_poly.type
_entity_poly.pdbx_seq_one_letter_code
_entity_poly.pdbx_strand_id
1 'polypeptide(L)'
;GAGYEAMSWTQTALEVVEVCRPCVKWDCEGRTYAMDCYLKLLVRLCHIYDTRGGVKKVKDGASQEQILNETRLQKLQRELVKDLSEVATSRLLARLIWALAEHFDLAGLDPLLADDPEDPLNIIV
;
A
#
# COMPACT_ATOMS: atom_id res chain seq x y z
N GLY A 1 11.27 20.94 15.66
CA GLY A 1 10.39 20.35 16.68
C GLY A 1 9.59 19.21 16.10
N ALA A 2 8.41 19.49 15.55
CA ALA A 2 7.43 18.47 15.15
C ALA A 2 7.74 17.65 13.89
N GLY A 3 8.65 18.10 13.01
CA GLY A 3 8.96 17.37 11.76
C GLY A 3 9.80 16.10 11.94
N TYR A 4 10.66 16.05 12.96
CA TYR A 4 11.52 14.89 13.23
C TYR A 4 10.74 13.73 13.85
N GLU A 5 9.79 14.02 14.75
CA GLU A 5 8.88 13.02 15.30
C GLU A 5 7.93 12.47 14.23
N ALA A 6 7.46 13.33 13.31
CA ALA A 6 6.65 12.93 12.16
C ALA A 6 7.37 11.94 11.23
N MET A 7 8.65 12.16 10.92
CA MET A 7 9.46 11.22 10.14
C MET A 7 9.66 9.90 10.90
N SER A 8 10.00 9.95 12.18
CA SER A 8 10.30 8.76 12.99
C SER A 8 9.13 7.77 13.08
N TRP A 9 7.88 8.23 13.27
CA TRP A 9 6.76 7.29 13.38
C TRP A 9 6.37 6.67 12.04
N THR A 10 6.52 7.40 10.92
CA THR A 10 6.17 6.85 9.60
C THR A 10 7.07 5.70 9.19
N GLN A 11 8.35 5.75 9.57
CA GLN A 11 9.28 4.65 9.34
C GLN A 11 8.86 3.39 10.12
N THR A 12 8.58 3.52 11.42
CA THR A 12 8.08 2.40 12.23
C THR A 12 6.75 1.87 11.71
N ALA A 13 5.84 2.76 11.29
CA ALA A 13 4.56 2.37 10.70
C ALA A 13 4.75 1.61 9.38
N LEU A 14 5.70 2.02 8.54
CA LEU A 14 6.03 1.35 7.29
C LEU A 14 6.53 -0.08 7.53
N GLU A 15 7.43 -0.24 8.52
CA GLU A 15 7.91 -1.56 8.94
C GLU A 15 6.76 -2.46 9.44
N VAL A 16 5.83 -1.90 10.22
CA VAL A 16 4.65 -2.64 10.70
C VAL A 16 3.78 -3.13 9.53
N VAL A 17 3.47 -2.29 8.54
CA VAL A 17 2.62 -2.70 7.41
C VAL A 17 3.31 -3.68 6.46
N GLU A 18 4.64 -3.65 6.37
CA GLU A 18 5.41 -4.65 5.63
C GLU A 18 5.42 -6.00 6.36
N VAL A 19 5.72 -6.01 7.67
CA VAL A 19 5.75 -7.23 8.49
C VAL A 19 4.38 -7.89 8.59
N CYS A 20 3.33 -7.10 8.73
CA CYS A 20 1.96 -7.60 8.85
C CYS A 20 1.29 -7.91 7.50
N ARG A 21 1.95 -7.64 6.35
CA ARG A 21 1.39 -7.94 5.01
C ARG A 21 0.80 -9.34 4.91
N PRO A 22 1.47 -10.43 5.35
CA PRO A 22 0.92 -11.77 5.22
C PRO A 22 -0.47 -11.89 5.84
N CYS A 23 -0.78 -11.16 6.93
CA CYS A 23 -2.07 -11.24 7.64
C CYS A 23 -3.29 -10.98 6.75
N VAL A 24 -3.13 -10.29 5.61
CA VAL A 24 -4.22 -10.11 4.65
C VAL A 24 -4.71 -11.44 4.07
N LYS A 25 -3.85 -12.46 3.98
CA LYS A 25 -4.20 -13.77 3.40
C LYS A 25 -4.94 -14.69 4.38
N TRP A 26 -4.64 -14.61 5.66
CA TRP A 26 -5.13 -15.52 6.71
C TRP A 26 -6.03 -14.82 7.74
N ASP A 27 -6.49 -13.60 7.42
CA ASP A 27 -7.40 -12.76 8.23
C ASP A 27 -6.94 -12.61 9.69
N CYS A 28 -5.63 -12.67 9.94
CA CYS A 28 -5.04 -12.69 11.27
C CYS A 28 -5.77 -13.64 12.25
N GLU A 29 -6.11 -14.85 11.80
CA GLU A 29 -6.88 -15.85 12.58
C GLU A 29 -8.25 -15.32 13.05
N GLY A 30 -8.92 -14.52 12.23
CA GLY A 30 -10.22 -13.93 12.52
C GLY A 30 -10.16 -12.68 13.43
N ARG A 31 -8.97 -12.16 13.73
CA ARG A 31 -8.81 -10.90 14.49
C ARG A 31 -9.11 -9.69 13.61
N THR A 32 -10.39 -9.48 13.29
CA THR A 32 -10.84 -8.39 12.40
C THR A 32 -10.34 -7.02 12.85
N TYR A 33 -10.31 -6.72 14.16
CA TYR A 33 -9.82 -5.43 14.66
C TYR A 33 -8.34 -5.18 14.31
N ALA A 34 -7.51 -6.23 14.32
CA ALA A 34 -6.10 -6.11 13.93
C ALA A 34 -5.97 -5.81 12.43
N MET A 35 -6.79 -6.46 11.59
CA MET A 35 -6.84 -6.17 10.16
C MET A 35 -7.36 -4.77 9.86
N ASP A 36 -8.34 -4.29 10.60
CA ASP A 36 -8.85 -2.92 10.48
C ASP A 36 -7.77 -1.89 10.85
N CYS A 37 -6.99 -2.15 11.89
CA CYS A 37 -5.84 -1.32 12.27
C CYS A 37 -4.77 -1.32 11.18
N TYR A 38 -4.45 -2.50 10.64
CA TYR A 38 -3.50 -2.65 9.54
C TYR A 38 -3.91 -1.82 8.32
N LEU A 39 -5.15 -1.97 7.84
CA LEU A 39 -5.64 -1.25 6.66
C LEU A 39 -5.70 0.26 6.90
N LYS A 40 -6.12 0.72 8.09
CA LYS A 40 -6.10 2.14 8.44
C LYS A 40 -4.68 2.72 8.43
N LEU A 41 -3.71 1.97 8.94
CA LEU A 41 -2.31 2.38 8.95
C LEU A 41 -1.75 2.47 7.53
N LEU A 42 -2.03 1.46 6.70
CA LEU A 42 -1.67 1.43 5.28
C LEU A 42 -2.23 2.65 4.54
N VAL A 43 -3.53 2.89 4.64
CA VAL A 43 -4.21 4.06 4.03
C VAL A 43 -3.58 5.36 4.49
N ARG A 44 -3.30 5.50 5.80
CA ARG A 44 -2.68 6.71 6.35
C ARG A 44 -1.29 6.96 5.79
N LEU A 45 -0.46 5.91 5.66
CA LEU A 45 0.85 6.01 5.04
C LEU A 45 0.74 6.40 3.57
N CYS A 46 -0.18 5.77 2.82
CA CYS A 46 -0.40 6.07 1.41
C CYS A 46 -0.81 7.52 1.19
N HIS A 47 -1.64 8.06 2.08
CA HIS A 47 -2.03 9.46 2.07
C HIS A 47 -0.87 10.41 2.38
N ILE A 48 -0.05 10.12 3.40
CA ILE A 48 1.09 10.97 3.79
C ILE A 48 2.12 11.04 2.67
N TYR A 49 2.41 9.91 2.04
CA TYR A 49 3.40 9.81 0.97
C TYR A 49 2.83 10.16 -0.41
N ASP A 50 1.52 10.41 -0.52
CA ASP A 50 0.80 10.66 -1.77
C ASP A 50 1.13 9.62 -2.85
N THR A 51 0.96 8.34 -2.52
CA THR A 51 1.34 7.23 -3.39
C THR A 51 0.62 7.23 -4.74
N ARG A 52 -0.56 7.88 -4.81
CA ARG A 52 -1.32 8.07 -6.06
C ARG A 52 -0.55 8.93 -7.07
N GLY A 53 0.27 9.86 -6.61
CA GLY A 53 1.08 10.75 -7.45
C GLY A 53 2.38 10.13 -7.98
N GLY A 54 2.68 8.89 -7.61
CA GLY A 54 3.95 8.25 -7.95
C GLY A 54 5.07 8.54 -6.95
N VAL A 55 6.25 7.94 -7.18
CA VAL A 55 7.46 8.25 -6.42
C VAL A 55 8.04 9.58 -6.90
N LYS A 56 8.16 10.54 -5.99
CA LYS A 56 8.77 11.85 -6.26
C LYS A 56 10.25 11.70 -6.53
N LYS A 57 10.84 12.61 -7.31
CA LYS A 57 12.27 12.59 -7.63
C LYS A 57 13.00 13.69 -6.85
N VAL A 58 14.32 13.56 -6.76
CA VAL A 58 15.19 14.60 -6.15
C VAL A 58 14.97 15.97 -6.81
N LYS A 59 14.74 15.99 -8.13
CA LYS A 59 14.42 17.21 -8.89
C LYS A 59 13.12 17.89 -8.46
N ASP A 60 12.22 17.16 -7.80
CA ASP A 60 10.94 17.65 -7.30
C ASP A 60 11.05 18.10 -5.82
N GLY A 61 12.28 18.15 -5.27
CA GLY A 61 12.56 18.58 -3.89
C GLY A 61 12.42 17.49 -2.83
N ALA A 62 12.20 16.23 -3.21
CA ALA A 62 12.06 15.12 -2.28
C ALA A 62 13.41 14.71 -1.64
N SER A 63 13.39 14.38 -0.35
CA SER A 63 14.56 13.81 0.34
C SER A 63 14.80 12.35 -0.06
N GLN A 64 16.02 11.85 0.09
CA GLN A 64 16.35 10.44 -0.20
C GLN A 64 15.50 9.47 0.62
N GLU A 65 15.24 9.80 1.88
CA GLU A 65 14.38 9.01 2.77
C GLU A 65 12.93 8.98 2.29
N GLN A 66 12.40 10.13 1.86
CA GLN A 66 11.05 10.18 1.30
C GLN A 66 10.93 9.30 0.05
N ILE A 67 11.91 9.39 -0.86
CA ILE A 67 11.95 8.57 -2.08
C ILE A 67 11.98 7.08 -1.73
N LEU A 68 12.80 6.69 -0.76
CA LEU A 68 12.90 5.31 -0.29
C LEU A 68 11.56 4.81 0.26
N ASN A 69 10.89 5.62 1.10
CA ASN A 69 9.64 5.24 1.73
C ASN A 69 8.47 5.18 0.74
N GLU A 70 8.38 6.14 -0.20
CA GLU A 70 7.43 6.10 -1.31
C GLU A 70 7.64 4.84 -2.17
N THR A 71 8.90 4.50 -2.48
CA THR A 71 9.24 3.31 -3.27
C THR A 71 8.84 2.01 -2.56
N ARG A 72 9.13 1.90 -1.26
CA ARG A 72 8.74 0.76 -0.43
C ARG A 72 7.23 0.60 -0.36
N LEU A 73 6.50 1.70 -0.17
CA LEU A 73 5.05 1.67 -0.06
C LEU A 73 4.37 1.29 -1.37
N GLN A 74 4.85 1.82 -2.51
CA GLN A 74 4.39 1.37 -3.83
C GLN A 74 4.66 -0.11 -4.07
N LYS A 75 5.85 -0.60 -3.67
CA LYS A 75 6.17 -2.02 -3.76
C LYS A 75 5.18 -2.85 -2.91
N LEU A 76 4.90 -2.43 -1.68
CA LEU A 76 3.94 -3.10 -0.80
C LEU A 76 2.53 -3.12 -1.43
N GLN A 77 2.07 -2.02 -2.01
CA GLN A 77 0.78 -1.96 -2.71
C GLN A 77 0.72 -2.98 -3.85
N ARG A 78 1.78 -3.09 -4.67
CA ARG A 78 1.86 -4.08 -5.76
C ARG A 78 1.86 -5.52 -5.24
N GLU A 79 2.53 -5.78 -4.13
CA GLU A 79 2.50 -7.11 -3.48
C GLU A 79 1.12 -7.44 -2.92
N LEU A 80 0.44 -6.48 -2.31
CA LEU A 80 -0.94 -6.64 -1.83
C LEU A 80 -1.95 -6.90 -2.95
N VAL A 81 -1.75 -6.27 -4.11
CA VAL A 81 -2.54 -6.55 -5.33
C VAL A 81 -2.37 -8.00 -5.77
N LYS A 82 -1.14 -8.53 -5.76
CA LYS A 82 -0.88 -9.94 -6.08
C LYS A 82 -1.52 -10.89 -5.06
N ASP A 83 -1.55 -10.50 -3.79
CA ASP A 83 -2.15 -11.28 -2.72
C ASP A 83 -3.70 -11.28 -2.75
N LEU A 84 -4.38 -10.48 -3.60
CA LEU A 84 -5.85 -10.37 -3.66
C LEU A 84 -6.55 -11.72 -3.91
N SER A 85 -5.98 -12.56 -4.78
CA SER A 85 -6.54 -13.88 -5.10
C SER A 85 -6.42 -14.89 -3.95
N GLU A 86 -5.58 -14.60 -2.95
CA GLU A 86 -5.31 -15.46 -1.80
C GLU A 86 -5.96 -14.94 -0.49
N VAL A 87 -6.74 -13.86 -0.53
CA VAL A 87 -7.39 -13.30 0.66
C VAL A 87 -8.50 -14.23 1.17
N ALA A 88 -8.36 -14.74 2.40
CA ALA A 88 -9.25 -15.75 2.97
C ALA A 88 -10.74 -15.38 3.08
N THR A 89 -11.08 -14.08 3.19
CA THR A 89 -12.48 -13.66 3.39
C THR A 89 -12.89 -12.56 2.42
N SER A 90 -14.11 -12.66 1.87
CA SER A 90 -14.66 -11.65 0.97
C SER A 90 -14.75 -10.26 1.61
N ARG A 91 -14.96 -10.20 2.93
CA ARG A 91 -14.98 -8.94 3.68
C ARG A 91 -13.61 -8.28 3.68
N LEU A 92 -12.55 -9.03 3.97
CA LEU A 92 -11.20 -8.49 3.97
C LEU A 92 -10.75 -8.13 2.56
N LEU A 93 -11.11 -8.95 1.57
CA LEU A 93 -10.85 -8.69 0.15
C LEU A 93 -11.45 -7.34 -0.28
N ALA A 94 -12.73 -7.12 -0.04
CA ALA A 94 -13.40 -5.86 -0.39
C ALA A 94 -12.75 -4.64 0.28
N ARG A 95 -12.32 -4.78 1.54
CA ARG A 95 -11.66 -3.68 2.27
C ARG A 95 -10.23 -3.43 1.79
N LEU A 96 -9.51 -4.48 1.39
CA LEU A 96 -8.18 -4.35 0.81
C LEU A 96 -8.25 -3.69 -0.57
N ILE A 97 -9.19 -4.09 -1.42
CA ILE A 97 -9.46 -3.43 -2.70
C ILE A 97 -9.74 -1.93 -2.47
N TRP A 98 -10.63 -1.60 -1.53
CA TRP A 98 -10.95 -0.21 -1.22
C TRP A 98 -9.72 0.58 -0.74
N ALA A 99 -8.91 -0.01 0.17
CA ALA A 99 -7.69 0.62 0.68
C ALA A 99 -6.63 0.85 -0.41
N LEU A 100 -6.59 0.01 -1.46
CA LEU A 100 -5.66 0.14 -2.57
C LEU A 100 -6.16 1.10 -3.65
N ALA A 101 -7.43 0.97 -4.07
CA ALA A 101 -7.99 1.68 -5.22
C ALA A 101 -7.90 3.21 -5.12
N GLU A 102 -8.07 3.78 -3.93
CA GLU A 102 -7.98 5.24 -3.73
C GLU A 102 -6.53 5.77 -3.76
N HIS A 103 -5.55 4.88 -3.62
CA HIS A 103 -4.15 5.22 -3.33
C HIS A 103 -3.14 4.63 -4.30
N PHE A 104 -3.58 3.86 -5.29
CA PHE A 104 -2.71 3.26 -6.29
C PHE A 104 -2.32 4.30 -7.35
N ASP A 105 -1.05 4.29 -7.76
CA ASP A 105 -0.58 5.07 -8.91
C ASP A 105 -1.00 4.35 -10.21
N LEU A 106 -2.20 4.68 -10.69
CA LEU A 106 -2.72 4.15 -11.95
C LEU A 106 -2.02 4.77 -13.17
N ALA A 107 -1.49 5.98 -13.05
CA ALA A 107 -0.83 6.67 -14.17
C ALA A 107 0.57 6.10 -14.44
N GLY A 108 1.22 5.57 -13.41
CA GLY A 108 2.49 4.84 -13.48
C GLY A 108 2.36 3.35 -13.80
N LEU A 109 1.16 2.87 -14.13
CA LEU A 109 0.99 1.51 -14.65
C LEU A 109 1.45 1.45 -16.11
N ASP A 110 2.10 0.34 -16.46
CA ASP A 110 2.45 0.07 -17.85
C ASP A 110 1.15 -0.23 -18.61
N PRO A 111 0.78 0.57 -19.63
CA PRO A 111 -0.43 0.33 -20.41
C PRO A 111 -0.46 -1.06 -21.06
N LEU A 112 0.70 -1.68 -21.30
CA LEU A 112 0.79 -3.02 -21.86
C LEU A 112 0.38 -4.12 -20.88
N LEU A 113 0.41 -3.84 -19.56
CA LEU A 113 -0.06 -4.76 -18.53
C LEU A 113 -1.59 -4.73 -18.39
N ALA A 114 -2.25 -3.65 -18.80
CA ALA A 114 -3.72 -3.56 -18.79
C ALA A 114 -4.39 -4.56 -19.73
N ASP A 115 -3.66 -5.04 -20.75
CA ASP A 115 -4.11 -6.07 -21.68
C ASP A 115 -3.73 -7.50 -21.23
N ASP A 116 -2.97 -7.66 -20.14
CA ASP A 116 -2.63 -8.97 -19.58
C ASP A 116 -3.79 -9.47 -18.72
N PRO A 117 -4.57 -10.49 -19.14
CA PRO A 117 -5.72 -10.97 -18.39
C PRO A 117 -5.36 -11.55 -17.01
N GLU A 118 -4.09 -11.92 -16.80
CA GLU A 118 -3.60 -12.44 -15.54
C GLU A 118 -3.05 -11.34 -14.60
N ASP A 119 -3.07 -10.06 -15.03
CA ASP A 119 -2.67 -8.96 -14.14
C ASP A 119 -3.70 -8.80 -13.01
N PRO A 120 -3.30 -8.99 -11.73
CA PRO A 120 -4.22 -8.82 -10.60
C PRO A 120 -4.73 -7.37 -10.45
N LEU A 121 -4.11 -6.39 -11.14
CA LEU A 121 -4.61 -5.02 -11.23
C LEU A 121 -5.90 -4.89 -12.05
N ASN A 122 -6.23 -5.84 -12.93
CA ASN A 122 -7.50 -5.86 -13.66
C ASN A 122 -8.72 -6.02 -12.74
N ILE A 123 -8.52 -6.43 -11.48
CA ILE A 123 -9.57 -6.48 -10.47
C ILE A 123 -9.93 -5.07 -9.97
N ILE A 124 -9.00 -4.11 -10.10
CA ILE A 124 -9.12 -2.75 -9.56
C ILE A 124 -9.65 -1.76 -10.61
N VAL A 125 -9.37 -1.98 -11.90
CA VAL A 125 -9.81 -1.14 -13.04
C VAL A 125 -11.17 -1.56 -13.56
#